data_AF-A0A3M1F6Y7-F1
#
_entry.id   AF-A0A3M1F6Y7-F1
#
_cell.length_a   1.000
_cell.length_b   1.000
_cell.length_c   1.000
_cell.angle_alpha   90.00
_cell.angle_beta   90.00
_cell.angle_gamma   90.00
#
_symmetry.space_group_name_H-M   'P 1'
#
loop_
_entity.id
_entity.type
_entity.pdbx_description
1 polymer ?
#
loop_
_entity_poly.entity_id
_entity_poly.type
_entity_poly.pdbx_seq_one_letter_code
_entity_poly.pdbx_strand_id
1 'polypeptide(L)'
;MASAKHTRGTDECRRKSNRRGVIQTPPPRTGQETNNPSNTTPPSPALLVVLLTALLLAPFASSSLVLAQNPPGDEPPTQAQPRLELYVPPLIRAGEGDLLRIPVASSWPLRNVNATITPTKAAPKATTPPRYEKNTSTLYWAAPPDGHGTYTLAITATDTRGHNANAKSLLLILDRPDITPLPPPPLTLEEGESISLSADIADQDENSIHLFRWFFDRTYQGDSKNWTLPSRLATPGLHEVALLVKDSDGLTATATWPLDIGNTNEPPQLIQGLQDRVINVNNDVKLFDLREHFADPDGQPLVFSATPLPPPNTTLTVPYTVNVTLRITPEGIVRARPREEGVFFVTFTAKDPFNKTRTTPTVTILVTKNPHEVTLNLTPLCGDGICEDVERCSCEEDCGPCKEPQGACLNQWVCTEWGPCLPSNVQFRVCYDENECNNDVGKPDQSQACNYNGTCMDGVWNQGEEGVDCGGPCEPCPSCTDGVRNQGEEGVDCGGPCEPCPSCDDGQHNGNETGLDCGGPCEPCPAGEACILEQDCQSLVCTNNTCQPPTCTDNVQNGREEGVDCGGPCEPCPSCTDGVRNQGEEGVD
;
A
#
# COMPACT_ATOMS: atom_id res chain seq x y z
N MET A 1 -41.97 -29.05 -58.81
CA MET A 1 -41.90 -29.72 -60.14
C MET A 1 -40.81 -29.04 -60.96
N ALA A 2 -40.10 -29.77 -61.84
CA ALA A 2 -38.90 -29.35 -62.61
C ALA A 2 -37.67 -28.98 -61.71
N SER A 3 -36.39 -29.27 -62.01
CA SER A 3 -35.59 -29.40 -63.26
C SER A 3 -35.22 -28.04 -63.89
N ALA A 4 -34.01 -27.75 -64.42
CA ALA A 4 -32.79 -28.51 -64.82
C ALA A 4 -31.61 -27.51 -65.03
N LYS A 5 -30.30 -27.79 -65.28
CA LYS A 5 -29.34 -28.95 -65.34
C LYS A 5 -27.89 -28.35 -65.50
N HIS A 6 -26.73 -29.06 -65.56
CA HIS A 6 -26.17 -30.26 -64.86
C HIS A 6 -24.85 -30.76 -65.51
N THR A 7 -23.66 -30.34 -65.04
CA THR A 7 -22.30 -30.83 -65.40
C THR A 7 -21.49 -31.03 -64.11
N ARG A 8 -20.86 -32.16 -63.72
CA ARG A 8 -20.20 -33.34 -64.36
C ARG A 8 -18.86 -33.04 -65.06
N GLY A 9 -17.74 -33.69 -64.70
CA GLY A 9 -17.48 -34.59 -63.54
C GLY A 9 -16.24 -35.50 -63.66
N THR A 10 -16.24 -36.60 -62.87
CA THR A 10 -15.58 -37.94 -63.07
C THR A 10 -14.07 -38.13 -62.82
N ASP A 11 -13.57 -39.27 -62.24
CA ASP A 11 -14.17 -40.31 -61.35
C ASP A 11 -13.13 -41.28 -60.69
N GLU A 12 -13.55 -42.15 -59.76
CA GLU A 12 -12.77 -43.24 -59.07
C GLU A 12 -11.47 -42.76 -58.33
N CYS A 13 -10.53 -43.55 -57.74
CA CYS A 13 -10.32 -45.00 -57.67
C CYS A 13 -9.70 -45.53 -56.34
N ARG A 14 -10.56 -45.86 -55.35
CA ARG A 14 -10.63 -47.17 -54.65
C ARG A 14 -9.45 -47.83 -53.85
N ARG A 15 -9.88 -48.43 -52.71
CA ARG A 15 -9.57 -49.81 -52.19
C ARG A 15 -8.17 -50.07 -51.54
N LYS A 16 -7.96 -51.03 -50.61
CA LYS A 16 -8.81 -51.84 -49.68
C LYS A 16 -7.93 -52.65 -48.67
N SER A 17 -8.53 -53.13 -47.56
CA SER A 17 -8.23 -54.40 -46.82
C SER A 17 -6.87 -54.55 -46.08
N ASN A 18 -6.78 -54.62 -44.74
CA ASN A 18 -7.29 -55.60 -43.75
C ASN A 18 -6.56 -56.98 -43.73
N ARG A 19 -5.80 -57.29 -42.65
CA ARG A 19 -5.41 -58.58 -41.98
C ARG A 19 -4.07 -58.43 -41.20
N ARG A 20 -3.69 -59.20 -40.15
CA ARG A 20 -4.37 -60.00 -39.07
C ARG A 20 -3.31 -60.55 -38.07
N GLY A 21 -3.66 -60.81 -36.79
CA GLY A 21 -2.82 -61.51 -35.77
C GLY A 21 -2.45 -60.60 -34.58
N VAL A 22 -2.89 -60.73 -33.31
CA VAL A 22 -3.26 -61.84 -32.38
C VAL A 22 -2.02 -62.52 -31.77
N ILE A 23 -1.77 -62.47 -30.44
CA ILE A 23 -2.15 -63.51 -29.43
C ILE A 23 -2.06 -63.04 -27.94
N GLN A 24 -3.14 -63.26 -27.17
CA GLN A 24 -3.29 -63.66 -25.72
C GLN A 24 -2.88 -62.78 -24.49
N THR A 25 -3.28 -63.27 -23.29
CA THR A 25 -3.69 -62.58 -22.02
C THR A 25 -3.69 -63.59 -20.81
N PRO A 26 -4.37 -63.46 -19.62
CA PRO A 26 -4.44 -62.41 -18.56
C PRO A 26 -4.08 -62.89 -17.07
N PRO A 27 -4.96 -62.92 -16.01
CA PRO A 27 -4.79 -62.17 -14.73
C PRO A 27 -4.97 -62.98 -13.40
N PRO A 28 -4.91 -62.38 -12.17
CA PRO A 28 -6.11 -61.84 -11.44
C PRO A 28 -5.81 -60.65 -10.46
N ARG A 29 -6.73 -59.91 -9.78
CA ARG A 29 -8.21 -59.67 -9.82
C ARG A 29 -9.12 -60.05 -8.59
N THR A 30 -8.83 -59.56 -7.37
CA THR A 30 -9.75 -59.48 -6.19
C THR A 30 -9.53 -58.17 -5.40
N GLY A 31 -10.52 -57.47 -4.79
CA GLY A 31 -11.97 -57.70 -4.65
C GLY A 31 -12.74 -56.40 -4.24
N GLN A 32 -14.04 -56.52 -3.88
CA GLN A 32 -14.95 -55.43 -3.46
C GLN A 32 -14.67 -54.98 -1.98
N GLU A 33 -15.28 -53.98 -1.32
CA GLU A 33 -16.49 -53.12 -1.51
C GLU A 33 -16.32 -51.88 -0.56
N THR A 34 -16.75 -50.63 -0.80
CA THR A 34 -18.12 -50.06 -0.71
C THR A 34 -18.10 -48.52 -0.92
N ASN A 35 -19.23 -47.94 -1.36
CA ASN A 35 -19.74 -46.57 -1.09
C ASN A 35 -18.96 -45.30 -1.52
N ASN A 36 -19.76 -44.25 -1.78
CA ASN A 36 -19.48 -42.99 -2.49
C ASN A 36 -20.25 -41.84 -1.76
N PRO A 37 -20.03 -40.53 -2.03
CA PRO A 37 -18.81 -39.78 -2.36
C PRO A 37 -18.41 -38.78 -1.23
N SER A 38 -17.17 -38.29 -1.23
CA SER A 38 -16.75 -37.12 -0.41
C SER A 38 -16.41 -35.91 -1.30
N ASN A 39 -17.29 -34.90 -1.32
CA ASN A 39 -17.07 -33.64 -2.03
C ASN A 39 -16.23 -32.68 -1.15
N THR A 40 -15.09 -32.18 -1.63
CA THR A 40 -14.14 -31.40 -0.82
C THR A 40 -13.81 -30.03 -1.44
N THR A 41 -14.71 -29.07 -1.25
CA THR A 41 -14.38 -27.64 -1.27
C THR A 41 -13.83 -27.21 0.10
N PRO A 42 -12.81 -26.34 0.18
CA PRO A 42 -12.26 -25.88 1.46
C PRO A 42 -13.16 -24.83 2.13
N PRO A 43 -13.37 -24.87 3.46
CA PRO A 43 -14.02 -23.80 4.20
C PRO A 43 -13.01 -22.84 4.85
N SER A 44 -13.16 -21.55 4.57
CA SER A 44 -12.58 -20.46 5.40
C SER A 44 -13.26 -20.39 6.79
N PRO A 45 -12.63 -19.78 7.81
CA PRO A 45 -12.84 -20.19 9.20
C PRO A 45 -14.11 -19.61 9.85
N ALA A 46 -14.65 -20.36 10.81
CA ALA A 46 -15.71 -19.91 11.70
C ALA A 46 -15.21 -19.75 13.14
N LEU A 47 -15.47 -18.58 13.71
CA LEU A 47 -15.56 -18.22 15.13
C LEU A 47 -15.20 -19.31 16.16
N LEU A 48 -14.14 -19.06 16.95
CA LEU A 48 -13.98 -19.66 18.28
C LEU A 48 -13.82 -18.55 19.33
N VAL A 49 -14.80 -18.46 20.24
CA VAL A 49 -14.70 -17.58 21.41
C VAL A 49 -13.81 -18.24 22.45
N VAL A 50 -12.68 -17.61 22.79
CA VAL A 50 -11.73 -18.11 23.79
C VAL A 50 -11.61 -17.11 24.94
N LEU A 51 -11.85 -17.56 26.17
CA LEU A 51 -11.54 -16.78 27.37
C LEU A 51 -10.01 -16.81 27.59
N LEU A 52 -9.40 -15.63 27.69
CA LEU A 52 -8.02 -15.49 28.13
C LEU A 52 -7.96 -15.31 29.66
N THR A 53 -7.54 -16.37 30.36
CA THR A 53 -7.12 -16.33 31.77
C THR A 53 -5.60 -16.43 31.86
N ALA A 54 -4.97 -15.58 32.69
CA ALA A 54 -3.52 -15.46 32.75
C ALA A 54 -2.82 -16.59 33.54
N LEU A 55 -1.67 -17.05 33.01
CA LEU A 55 -0.57 -17.67 33.76
C LEU A 55 0.65 -16.74 33.57
N LEU A 56 1.29 -16.18 34.60
CA LEU A 56 2.08 -16.82 35.67
C LEU A 56 3.33 -17.55 35.17
N LEU A 57 4.46 -16.83 35.20
CA LEU A 57 5.81 -17.39 35.20
C LEU A 57 6.35 -17.39 36.65
N ALA A 58 7.02 -18.46 37.05
CA ALA A 58 7.75 -18.56 38.31
C ALA A 58 9.01 -19.42 38.10
N PRO A 59 10.22 -18.98 38.55
CA PRO A 59 11.44 -19.74 38.37
C PRO A 59 11.62 -20.85 39.42
N PHE A 60 12.46 -21.82 39.07
CA PHE A 60 12.67 -23.09 39.78
C PHE A 60 13.34 -22.94 41.15
N ALA A 61 12.96 -23.81 42.10
CA ALA A 61 13.69 -24.06 43.34
C ALA A 61 14.04 -25.55 43.46
N SER A 62 15.32 -25.89 43.26
CA SER A 62 15.81 -27.27 43.23
C SER A 62 15.94 -27.88 44.63
N SER A 63 14.96 -28.71 45.03
CA SER A 63 14.97 -29.40 46.33
C SER A 63 15.68 -30.76 46.26
N SER A 64 16.98 -30.79 46.55
CA SER A 64 17.74 -32.04 46.75
C SER A 64 17.47 -32.64 48.13
N LEU A 65 16.71 -33.73 48.19
CA LEU A 65 16.33 -34.41 49.43
C LEU A 65 17.46 -35.35 49.93
N VAL A 66 18.22 -34.93 50.95
CA VAL A 66 19.21 -35.77 51.61
C VAL A 66 18.65 -36.32 52.93
N LEU A 67 18.56 -37.64 53.05
CA LEU A 67 18.21 -38.30 54.32
C LEU A 67 19.41 -38.26 55.29
N ALA A 68 19.26 -37.51 56.39
CA ALA A 68 20.16 -37.61 57.53
C ALA A 68 19.82 -38.86 58.37
N GLN A 69 20.84 -39.58 58.82
CA GLN A 69 20.71 -40.72 59.75
C GLN A 69 20.81 -40.22 61.20
N ASN A 70 20.14 -40.92 62.14
CA ASN A 70 20.15 -40.54 63.55
C ASN A 70 21.52 -40.79 64.21
N PRO A 71 22.02 -39.87 65.07
CA PRO A 71 23.25 -40.06 65.84
C PRO A 71 23.00 -40.81 67.16
N PRO A 72 24.04 -41.44 67.71
CA PRO A 72 24.21 -41.60 69.15
C PRO A 72 25.57 -41.03 69.62
N GLY A 73 25.56 -40.17 70.63
CA GLY A 73 26.77 -39.60 71.21
C GLY A 73 26.47 -38.50 72.23
N ASP A 74 26.58 -38.82 73.52
CA ASP A 74 26.37 -37.87 74.62
C ASP A 74 27.56 -36.93 74.79
N GLU A 75 27.40 -35.67 74.37
CA GLU A 75 28.14 -34.55 74.95
C GLU A 75 27.19 -33.32 74.99
N PRO A 76 27.04 -32.62 76.13
CA PRO A 76 26.01 -31.61 76.28
C PRO A 76 26.36 -30.34 75.48
N PRO A 77 25.57 -29.95 74.45
CA PRO A 77 25.81 -28.71 73.74
C PRO A 77 25.58 -27.53 74.69
N THR A 78 26.54 -26.61 74.76
CA THR A 78 26.40 -25.34 75.46
C THR A 78 25.17 -24.61 74.94
N GLN A 79 24.31 -24.15 75.85
CA GLN A 79 22.98 -23.65 75.53
C GLN A 79 23.03 -22.33 74.75
N ALA A 80 23.16 -22.44 73.42
CA ALA A 80 23.15 -21.30 72.51
C ALA A 80 21.81 -20.56 72.62
N GLN A 81 21.87 -19.26 72.93
CA GLN A 81 20.69 -18.42 73.06
C GLN A 81 19.97 -18.27 71.70
N PRO A 82 18.63 -18.14 71.67
CA PRO A 82 17.86 -18.05 70.43
C PRO A 82 18.15 -16.72 69.70
N ARG A 83 19.15 -16.75 68.81
CA ARG A 83 19.57 -15.60 68.02
C ARG A 83 18.49 -15.22 66.99
N LEU A 84 18.26 -13.92 66.82
CA LEU A 84 17.56 -13.42 65.64
C LEU A 84 18.50 -13.49 64.44
N GLU A 85 18.02 -14.01 63.33
CA GLU A 85 18.72 -14.03 62.05
C GLU A 85 17.88 -13.31 61.00
N LEU A 86 18.57 -12.67 60.05
CA LEU A 86 17.99 -11.92 58.95
C LEU A 86 18.51 -12.51 57.64
N TYR A 87 17.61 -12.72 56.68
CA TYR A 87 17.95 -13.18 55.34
C TYR A 87 17.45 -12.15 54.32
N VAL A 88 18.40 -11.64 53.54
CA VAL A 88 18.21 -10.69 52.43
C VAL A 88 19.09 -11.15 51.28
N PRO A 89 18.79 -10.77 50.02
CA PRO A 89 19.71 -10.98 48.91
C PRO A 89 21.09 -10.37 49.21
N PRO A 90 22.21 -11.01 48.83
CA PRO A 90 23.54 -10.47 49.07
C PRO A 90 23.92 -9.36 48.07
N LEU A 91 23.36 -9.43 46.86
CA LEU A 91 23.49 -8.47 45.76
C LEU A 91 22.10 -8.26 45.16
N ILE A 92 21.80 -7.02 44.78
CA ILE A 92 20.59 -6.63 44.06
C ILE A 92 21.03 -5.72 42.92
N ARG A 93 20.56 -5.99 41.70
CA ARG A 93 20.69 -5.11 40.52
C ARG A 93 19.36 -4.41 40.25
N ALA A 94 19.41 -3.17 39.80
CA ALA A 94 18.28 -2.38 39.31
C ALA A 94 18.82 -1.27 38.39
N GLY A 95 17.96 -0.69 37.54
CA GLY A 95 18.30 0.56 36.86
C GLY A 95 18.11 1.76 37.79
N GLU A 96 18.70 2.89 37.42
CA GLU A 96 18.35 4.16 38.05
C GLU A 96 16.88 4.54 37.84
N GLY A 97 16.36 5.40 38.73
CA GLY A 97 14.93 5.68 38.87
C GLY A 97 14.04 4.53 39.40
N ASP A 98 14.51 3.28 39.45
CA ASP A 98 13.69 2.12 39.83
C ASP A 98 13.20 2.16 41.29
N LEU A 99 11.98 1.65 41.51
CA LEU A 99 11.44 1.36 42.84
C LEU A 99 11.78 -0.07 43.28
N LEU A 100 12.96 -0.23 43.88
CA LEU A 100 13.45 -1.50 44.42
C LEU A 100 12.49 -2.03 45.51
N ARG A 101 12.21 -3.35 45.45
CA ARG A 101 11.39 -4.09 46.42
C ARG A 101 12.22 -5.21 47.03
N ILE A 102 12.77 -4.97 48.21
CA ILE A 102 13.78 -5.83 48.84
C ILE A 102 13.12 -6.67 49.95
N PRO A 103 12.99 -8.01 49.78
CA PRO A 103 12.39 -8.86 50.80
C PRO A 103 13.34 -9.02 52.00
N VAL A 104 12.81 -8.92 53.22
CA VAL A 104 13.55 -9.08 54.47
C VAL A 104 12.94 -10.23 55.27
N ALA A 105 13.46 -11.44 55.04
CA ALA A 105 13.09 -12.63 55.80
C ALA A 105 13.83 -12.66 57.15
N SER A 106 13.26 -13.35 58.14
CA SER A 106 13.80 -13.41 59.50
C SER A 106 13.37 -14.67 60.25
N SER A 107 14.20 -15.12 61.20
CA SER A 107 13.91 -16.33 62.01
C SER A 107 12.87 -16.09 63.13
N TRP A 108 12.56 -14.84 63.46
CA TRP A 108 11.54 -14.46 64.46
C TRP A 108 10.84 -13.14 64.05
N PRO A 109 9.56 -12.93 64.43
CA PRO A 109 8.81 -11.73 64.06
C PRO A 109 9.51 -10.42 64.47
N LEU A 110 9.72 -9.53 63.50
CA LEU A 110 10.43 -8.27 63.67
C LEU A 110 9.51 -7.20 64.29
N ARG A 111 9.93 -6.65 65.43
CA ARG A 111 9.24 -5.53 66.10
C ARG A 111 9.63 -4.20 65.48
N ASN A 112 10.93 -3.96 65.33
CA ASN A 112 11.52 -2.77 64.74
C ASN A 112 12.49 -3.17 63.65
N VAL A 113 12.53 -2.39 62.56
CA VAL A 113 13.50 -2.50 61.47
C VAL A 113 13.94 -1.09 61.12
N ASN A 114 15.24 -0.85 61.05
CA ASN A 114 15.85 0.39 60.61
C ASN A 114 16.89 0.06 59.52
N ALA A 115 16.83 0.77 58.41
CA ALA A 115 17.64 0.52 57.23
C ALA A 115 18.27 1.82 56.75
N THR A 116 19.54 1.76 56.37
CA THR A 116 20.28 2.89 55.82
C THR A 116 20.98 2.46 54.54
N ILE A 117 20.81 3.23 53.47
CA ILE A 117 21.52 3.06 52.21
C ILE A 117 22.60 4.14 52.16
N THR A 118 23.84 3.71 51.97
CA THR A 118 25.00 4.61 51.85
C THR A 118 25.69 4.36 50.51
N PRO A 119 25.99 5.39 49.71
CA PRO A 119 26.81 5.21 48.51
C PRO A 119 28.19 4.67 48.90
N THR A 120 28.80 3.89 48.02
CA THR A 120 30.25 3.68 48.05
C THR A 120 30.95 4.94 47.54
N LYS A 121 32.30 4.98 47.60
CA LYS A 121 33.09 6.20 47.36
C LYS A 121 32.93 6.84 45.96
N ALA A 122 32.32 6.13 45.00
CA ALA A 122 32.09 6.60 43.64
C ALA A 122 30.65 7.05 43.35
N ALA A 123 29.64 6.65 44.14
CA ALA A 123 28.22 6.83 43.80
C ALA A 123 27.60 8.13 44.37
N PRO A 124 26.60 8.73 43.71
CA PRO A 124 25.94 9.94 44.18
C PRO A 124 25.13 9.71 45.48
N LYS A 125 24.94 10.77 46.27
CA LYS A 125 24.35 10.65 47.61
C LYS A 125 22.85 10.32 47.53
N ALA A 126 22.46 9.17 48.08
CA ALA A 126 21.07 8.76 48.21
C ALA A 126 20.18 9.88 48.80
N THR A 127 19.17 10.29 48.04
CA THR A 127 18.28 11.43 48.33
C THR A 127 17.08 11.02 49.19
N THR A 128 16.62 9.77 49.08
CA THR A 128 15.48 9.22 49.84
C THR A 128 15.93 8.14 50.84
N PRO A 129 15.37 8.11 52.06
CA PRO A 129 15.58 7.00 53.00
C PRO A 129 14.68 5.81 52.64
N PRO A 130 15.15 4.56 52.82
CA PRO A 130 14.34 3.37 52.52
C PRO A 130 13.20 3.17 53.53
N ARG A 131 12.02 2.75 53.05
CA ARG A 131 10.80 2.54 53.84
C ARG A 131 10.54 1.05 54.06
N TYR A 132 10.51 0.59 55.31
CA TYR A 132 10.12 -0.78 55.65
C TYR A 132 8.62 -0.92 55.88
N GLU A 133 8.01 -1.97 55.32
CA GLU A 133 6.59 -2.26 55.45
C GLU A 133 6.35 -3.60 56.17
N LYS A 134 5.72 -3.52 57.36
CA LYS A 134 5.60 -4.67 58.27
C LYS A 134 4.66 -5.77 57.78
N ASN A 135 3.70 -5.44 56.91
CA ASN A 135 2.69 -6.40 56.44
C ASN A 135 3.21 -7.30 55.32
N THR A 136 4.16 -6.79 54.52
CA THR A 136 4.76 -7.46 53.36
C THR A 136 6.19 -7.93 53.62
N SER A 137 6.76 -7.59 54.78
CA SER A 137 8.18 -7.79 55.14
C SER A 137 9.16 -7.26 54.08
N THR A 138 8.76 -6.18 53.39
CA THR A 138 9.47 -5.61 52.25
C THR A 138 10.03 -4.24 52.61
N LEU A 139 11.28 -4.00 52.22
CA LEU A 139 11.92 -2.70 52.22
C LEU A 139 11.81 -2.09 50.82
N TYR A 140 11.26 -0.88 50.73
CA TYR A 140 11.13 -0.12 49.49
C TYR A 140 12.16 1.00 49.44
N TRP A 141 12.78 1.21 48.29
CA TRP A 141 13.64 2.37 48.02
C TRP A 141 13.55 2.76 46.54
N ALA A 142 13.52 4.05 46.26
CA ALA A 142 13.61 4.56 44.90
C ALA A 142 15.07 4.96 44.64
N ALA A 143 15.68 4.40 43.60
CA ALA A 143 16.97 4.88 43.11
C ALA A 143 16.86 6.35 42.65
N PRO A 144 17.93 7.17 42.77
CA PRO A 144 17.96 8.49 42.14
C PRO A 144 17.79 8.36 40.61
N PRO A 145 17.30 9.41 39.90
CA PRO A 145 17.19 9.38 38.44
C PRO A 145 18.55 9.32 37.75
N ASP A 146 19.52 10.12 38.21
CA ASP A 146 20.93 10.12 37.80
C ASP A 146 21.71 9.45 38.96
N GLY A 147 21.58 8.12 39.03
CA GLY A 147 21.69 7.32 40.25
C GLY A 147 22.59 6.10 40.16
N HIS A 148 23.26 5.88 39.03
CA HIS A 148 24.14 4.73 38.80
C HIS A 148 25.26 4.56 39.85
N GLY A 149 25.82 3.35 39.87
CA GLY A 149 26.91 2.95 40.73
C GLY A 149 26.49 2.15 41.96
N THR A 150 27.47 1.90 42.84
CA THR A 150 27.32 0.92 43.93
C THR A 150 26.96 1.56 45.27
N TYR A 151 25.92 1.02 45.91
CA TYR A 151 25.48 1.38 47.26
C TYR A 151 25.57 0.18 48.22
N THR A 152 25.75 0.46 49.51
CA THR A 152 25.59 -0.53 50.58
C THR A 152 24.29 -0.29 51.32
N LEU A 153 23.41 -1.29 51.32
CA LEU A 153 22.25 -1.35 52.20
C LEU A 153 22.66 -2.03 53.51
N ALA A 154 22.56 -1.33 54.63
CA ALA A 154 22.71 -1.88 55.97
C ALA A 154 21.35 -1.91 56.69
N ILE A 155 20.95 -3.08 57.19
CA ILE A 155 19.71 -3.30 57.93
C ILE A 155 20.06 -3.68 59.38
N THR A 156 19.30 -3.12 60.31
CA THR A 156 19.29 -3.49 61.73
C THR A 156 17.85 -3.76 62.15
N ALA A 157 17.61 -4.89 62.83
CA ALA A 157 16.27 -5.28 63.26
C ALA A 157 16.27 -5.87 64.66
N THR A 158 15.11 -5.78 65.33
CA THR A 158 14.90 -6.30 66.69
C THR A 158 13.67 -7.21 66.71
N ASP A 159 13.77 -8.41 67.29
CA ASP A 159 12.60 -9.29 67.45
C ASP A 159 11.62 -8.76 68.52
N THR A 160 10.49 -9.45 68.69
CA THR A 160 9.50 -9.13 69.74
C THR A 160 9.98 -9.37 71.18
N ARG A 161 11.14 -10.00 71.38
CA ARG A 161 11.73 -10.36 72.68
C ARG A 161 12.98 -9.53 73.03
N GLY A 162 13.48 -8.71 72.11
CA GLY A 162 14.62 -7.82 72.29
C GLY A 162 15.96 -8.31 71.70
N HIS A 163 15.97 -9.43 70.96
CA HIS A 163 17.16 -9.88 70.24
C HIS A 163 17.41 -9.01 69.01
N ASN A 164 18.66 -8.60 68.80
CA ASN A 164 19.05 -7.75 67.68
C ASN A 164 19.79 -8.55 66.61
N ALA A 165 19.56 -8.20 65.35
CA ALA A 165 20.28 -8.74 64.20
C ALA A 165 20.65 -7.62 63.22
N ASN A 166 21.68 -7.87 62.43
CA ASN A 166 22.11 -7.01 61.34
C ASN A 166 22.27 -7.82 60.05
N ALA A 167 22.07 -7.14 58.92
CA ALA A 167 22.28 -7.69 57.59
C ALA A 167 22.84 -6.60 56.67
N LYS A 168 23.50 -7.02 55.59
CA LYS A 168 23.95 -6.13 54.52
C LYS A 168 23.63 -6.74 53.16
N SER A 169 23.27 -5.88 52.21
CA SER A 169 23.23 -6.19 50.78
C SER A 169 24.09 -5.16 50.06
N LEU A 170 24.77 -5.59 48.99
CA LEU A 170 25.21 -4.66 47.96
C LEU A 170 24.01 -4.32 47.07
N LEU A 171 23.88 -3.06 46.67
CA LEU A 171 22.99 -2.64 45.60
C LEU A 171 23.89 -2.12 44.47
N LEU A 172 23.73 -2.67 43.28
CA LEU A 172 24.33 -2.14 42.06
C LEU A 172 23.20 -1.48 41.27
N ILE A 173 23.26 -0.16 41.17
CA ILE A 173 22.39 0.62 40.30
C ILE A 173 23.15 0.83 39.00
N LEU A 174 22.51 0.56 37.89
CA LEU A 174 23.08 0.69 36.55
C LEU A 174 22.51 1.96 35.88
N ASP A 175 23.31 2.55 35.00
CA ASP A 175 22.95 3.70 34.18
C ASP A 175 21.78 3.34 33.24
N ARG A 176 21.07 4.33 32.69
CA ARG A 176 20.11 4.09 31.61
C ARG A 176 20.57 4.80 30.33
N PRO A 177 20.52 4.14 29.15
CA PRO A 177 20.99 4.72 27.91
C PRO A 177 20.20 5.98 27.53
N ASP A 178 20.88 7.11 27.50
CA ASP A 178 20.32 8.44 27.25
C ASP A 178 20.17 8.66 25.74
N ILE A 179 18.97 9.07 25.28
CA ILE A 179 18.62 9.13 23.85
C ILE A 179 18.58 10.60 23.38
N THR A 180 19.47 10.97 22.45
CA THR A 180 19.46 12.28 21.78
C THR A 180 18.99 12.13 20.32
N PRO A 181 17.76 12.56 19.96
CA PRO A 181 17.23 12.41 18.61
C PRO A 181 18.01 13.21 17.56
N LEU A 182 18.19 12.61 16.37
CA LEU A 182 18.83 13.20 15.21
C LEU A 182 17.94 13.03 13.95
N PRO A 183 17.46 14.13 13.33
CA PRO A 183 17.71 15.52 13.71
C PRO A 183 17.00 15.91 15.03
N PRO A 184 17.48 16.94 15.74
CA PRO A 184 16.84 17.40 16.98
C PRO A 184 15.49 18.09 16.67
N PRO A 185 14.45 17.89 17.51
CA PRO A 185 13.14 18.52 17.31
C PRO A 185 13.15 20.03 17.59
N PRO A 186 12.18 20.80 17.05
CA PRO A 186 11.02 20.35 16.27
C PRO A 186 11.41 19.91 14.85
N LEU A 187 10.79 18.81 14.39
CA LEU A 187 10.94 18.32 13.03
C LEU A 187 9.75 18.77 12.17
N THR A 188 10.05 19.22 10.96
CA THR A 188 9.09 19.56 9.91
C THR A 188 9.46 18.82 8.63
N LEU A 189 8.47 18.28 7.92
CA LEU A 189 8.61 17.57 6.64
C LEU A 189 7.43 17.97 5.73
N GLU A 190 7.57 17.90 4.41
CA GLU A 190 6.42 18.09 3.51
C GLU A 190 5.87 16.73 3.04
N GLU A 191 4.57 16.65 2.73
CA GLU A 191 3.92 15.41 2.29
C GLU A 191 4.61 14.81 1.05
N GLY A 192 4.83 13.50 1.10
CA GLY A 192 5.52 12.74 0.07
C GLY A 192 7.05 12.78 0.15
N GLU A 193 7.66 13.58 1.03
CA GLU A 193 9.09 13.52 1.30
C GLU A 193 9.44 12.34 2.24
N SER A 194 10.74 12.01 2.33
CA SER A 194 11.26 10.96 3.21
C SER A 194 12.39 11.50 4.09
N ILE A 195 12.29 11.30 5.40
CA ILE A 195 13.31 11.72 6.37
C ILE A 195 13.98 10.52 7.03
N SER A 196 15.31 10.50 7.03
CA SER A 196 16.11 9.52 7.78
C SER A 196 16.32 10.01 9.21
N LEU A 197 15.84 9.22 10.15
CA LEU A 197 15.86 9.46 11.59
C LEU A 197 16.87 8.51 12.26
N SER A 198 17.54 9.03 13.27
CA SER A 198 18.58 8.35 14.04
C SER A 198 18.61 8.93 15.46
N ALA A 199 19.50 8.40 16.31
CA ALA A 199 19.78 9.00 17.60
C ALA A 199 21.24 8.75 17.99
N ASP A 200 21.85 9.75 18.62
CA ASP A 200 23.04 9.54 19.44
C ASP A 200 22.58 8.96 20.78
N ILE A 201 23.20 7.85 21.19
CA ILE A 201 22.94 7.19 22.48
C ILE A 201 24.18 7.35 23.34
N ALA A 202 24.00 7.83 24.57
CA ALA A 202 25.04 7.88 25.60
C ALA A 202 24.74 6.84 26.68
N ASP A 203 25.76 6.16 27.20
CA ASP A 203 25.65 5.19 28.29
C ASP A 203 26.98 5.23 29.07
N GLN A 204 26.91 5.32 30.40
CA GLN A 204 28.08 5.52 31.27
C GLN A 204 28.64 4.22 31.87
N ASP A 205 27.96 3.08 31.72
CA ASP A 205 28.43 1.78 32.20
C ASP A 205 29.37 1.06 31.18
N GLU A 206 29.84 1.79 30.14
CA GLU A 206 30.66 1.32 29.01
C GLU A 206 30.08 0.10 28.26
N ASN A 207 28.76 -0.08 28.34
CA ASN A 207 28.06 -1.22 27.73
C ASN A 207 27.73 -0.98 26.24
N SER A 208 27.22 -2.01 25.56
CA SER A 208 26.77 -1.93 24.17
C SER A 208 25.25 -1.96 24.05
N ILE A 209 24.68 -1.07 23.24
CA ILE A 209 23.25 -1.05 22.93
C ILE A 209 22.90 -2.26 22.04
N HIS A 210 22.08 -3.18 22.57
CA HIS A 210 21.71 -4.44 21.91
C HIS A 210 20.40 -4.39 21.13
N LEU A 211 19.56 -3.38 21.34
CA LEU A 211 18.32 -3.21 20.59
C LEU A 211 18.02 -1.73 20.37
N PHE A 212 17.69 -1.39 19.13
CA PHE A 212 16.92 -0.20 18.77
C PHE A 212 15.51 -0.67 18.39
N ARG A 213 14.49 0.17 18.57
CA ARG A 213 13.12 -0.12 18.14
C ARG A 213 12.34 1.17 17.87
N TRP A 214 11.98 1.36 16.60
CA TRP A 214 11.28 2.54 16.12
C TRP A 214 9.77 2.33 16.07
N PHE A 215 9.03 3.39 16.41
CA PHE A 215 7.58 3.48 16.25
C PHE A 215 7.19 4.81 15.59
N PHE A 216 6.12 4.76 14.80
CA PHE A 216 5.44 5.91 14.21
C PHE A 216 3.95 5.80 14.55
N ASP A 217 3.39 6.82 15.22
CA ASP A 217 2.05 6.82 15.80
C ASP A 217 1.73 5.59 16.68
N ARG A 218 2.75 5.11 17.39
CA ARG A 218 2.78 3.87 18.21
C ARG A 218 2.74 2.56 17.41
N THR A 219 2.84 2.62 16.08
CA THR A 219 2.99 1.46 15.20
C THR A 219 4.47 1.16 14.98
N TYR A 220 4.91 -0.08 15.29
CA TYR A 220 6.29 -0.54 15.10
C TYR A 220 6.75 -0.43 13.63
N GLN A 221 7.98 0.03 13.42
CA GLN A 221 8.57 0.26 12.09
C GLN A 221 9.82 -0.58 11.81
N GLY A 222 10.64 -0.88 12.82
CA GLY A 222 11.88 -1.64 12.64
C GLY A 222 12.80 -1.58 13.87
N ASP A 223 13.78 -2.49 13.92
CA ASP A 223 14.77 -2.61 15.00
C ASP A 223 16.18 -2.07 14.63
N SER A 224 16.30 -1.38 13.49
CA SER A 224 17.54 -0.80 12.98
C SER A 224 18.00 0.44 13.77
N LYS A 225 19.31 0.71 13.82
CA LYS A 225 19.87 1.92 14.48
C LYS A 225 19.31 3.23 13.88
N ASN A 226 19.19 3.28 12.56
CA ASN A 226 18.54 4.36 11.83
C ASN A 226 17.23 3.84 11.21
N TRP A 227 16.21 4.69 11.13
CA TRP A 227 14.96 4.39 10.43
C TRP A 227 14.59 5.55 9.51
N THR A 228 14.22 5.26 8.27
CA THR A 228 13.76 6.28 7.31
C THR A 228 12.25 6.20 7.19
N LEU A 229 11.55 7.32 7.43
CA LEU A 229 10.12 7.44 7.18
C LEU A 229 9.88 7.33 5.67
N PRO A 230 9.13 6.32 5.19
CA PRO A 230 8.77 6.22 3.77
C PRO A 230 7.80 7.34 3.38
N SER A 231 7.94 7.89 2.18
CA SER A 231 7.04 8.91 1.62
C SER A 231 5.55 8.55 1.74
N ARG A 232 5.19 7.29 1.47
CA ARG A 232 3.84 6.73 1.62
C ARG A 232 3.28 6.70 3.06
N LEU A 233 4.05 7.12 4.06
CA LEU A 233 3.62 7.31 5.46
C LEU A 233 3.72 8.78 5.91
N ALA A 234 4.26 9.67 5.07
CA ALA A 234 4.37 11.11 5.35
C ALA A 234 3.07 11.83 4.96
N THR A 235 1.96 11.47 5.61
CA THR A 235 0.66 12.15 5.45
C THR A 235 0.62 13.49 6.19
N PRO A 236 -0.21 14.47 5.80
CA PRO A 236 -0.26 15.77 6.46
C PRO A 236 -0.81 15.69 7.89
N GLY A 237 -0.14 16.36 8.82
CA GLY A 237 -0.56 16.47 10.21
C GLY A 237 0.56 16.29 11.23
N LEU A 238 0.17 16.27 12.51
CA LEU A 238 1.09 16.12 13.64
C LEU A 238 1.21 14.65 14.05
N HIS A 239 2.36 14.05 13.77
CA HIS A 239 2.68 12.65 14.03
C HIS A 239 3.62 12.46 15.23
N GLU A 240 3.59 11.27 15.84
CA GLU A 240 4.42 10.88 16.98
C GLU A 240 5.52 9.89 16.55
N VAL A 241 6.79 10.31 16.60
CA VAL A 241 7.95 9.42 16.48
C VAL A 241 8.37 8.97 17.87
N ALA A 242 8.64 7.67 18.05
CA ALA A 242 9.27 7.16 19.25
C ALA A 242 10.41 6.17 18.95
N LEU A 243 11.48 6.25 19.72
CA LEU A 243 12.58 5.29 19.74
C LEU A 243 12.68 4.70 21.14
N LEU A 244 12.59 3.37 21.23
CA LEU A 244 13.00 2.59 22.40
C LEU A 244 14.40 2.00 22.13
N VAL A 245 15.31 2.10 23.10
CA VAL A 245 16.59 1.40 23.06
C VAL A 245 16.75 0.47 24.27
N LYS A 246 17.64 -0.51 24.15
CA LYS A 246 17.99 -1.44 25.23
C LYS A 246 19.49 -1.73 25.26
N ASP A 247 20.07 -1.70 26.46
CA ASP A 247 21.46 -2.02 26.77
C ASP A 247 21.75 -3.55 26.80
N SER A 248 22.95 -3.94 27.24
CA SER A 248 23.30 -5.35 27.51
C SER A 248 22.73 -5.92 28.80
N ASP A 249 22.56 -5.08 29.83
CA ASP A 249 22.19 -5.52 31.18
C ASP A 249 20.68 -5.78 31.36
N GLY A 250 19.87 -5.29 30.44
CA GLY A 250 18.44 -5.53 30.34
C GLY A 250 17.56 -4.27 30.41
N LEU A 251 18.11 -3.08 30.67
CA LEU A 251 17.38 -1.85 30.86
C LEU A 251 17.00 -1.21 29.52
N THR A 252 15.83 -0.56 29.54
CA THR A 252 15.30 0.17 28.39
C THR A 252 15.17 1.65 28.68
N ALA A 253 15.47 2.49 27.69
CA ALA A 253 15.06 3.88 27.64
C ALA A 253 14.08 4.09 26.48
N THR A 254 13.33 5.19 26.48
CA THR A 254 12.41 5.53 25.38
C THR A 254 12.25 7.04 25.28
N ALA A 255 12.45 7.57 24.08
CA ALA A 255 12.26 8.98 23.75
C ALA A 255 11.17 9.12 22.69
N THR A 256 10.38 10.19 22.80
CA THR A 256 9.24 10.50 21.92
C THR A 256 9.30 11.96 21.49
N TRP A 257 9.12 12.25 20.21
CA TRP A 257 9.12 13.62 19.70
C TRP A 257 8.11 13.82 18.56
N PRO A 258 7.56 15.04 18.41
CA PRO A 258 6.63 15.35 17.33
C PRO A 258 7.37 15.50 15.99
N LEU A 259 6.67 15.09 14.93
CA LEU A 259 6.97 15.43 13.54
C LEU A 259 5.73 16.12 12.96
N ASP A 260 5.89 17.36 12.51
CA ASP A 260 4.82 18.14 11.86
C ASP A 260 4.97 18.00 10.34
N ILE A 261 3.98 17.41 9.67
CA ILE A 261 4.03 17.14 8.22
C ILE A 261 3.10 18.11 7.49
N GLY A 262 3.69 18.95 6.66
CA GLY A 262 3.01 19.92 5.80
C GLY A 262 2.29 19.26 4.62
N ASN A 263 1.29 19.95 4.08
CA ASN A 263 0.48 19.50 2.95
C ASN A 263 1.09 20.04 1.65
N THR A 264 1.82 19.21 0.90
CA THR A 264 2.41 19.59 -0.38
C THR A 264 1.32 19.89 -1.41
N ASN A 265 1.25 21.13 -1.91
CA ASN A 265 0.24 21.53 -2.91
C ASN A 265 0.17 20.55 -4.09
N GLU A 266 -0.95 19.87 -4.31
CA GLU A 266 -1.18 19.01 -5.48
C GLU A 266 -1.59 19.81 -6.73
N PRO A 267 -1.42 19.28 -7.95
CA PRO A 267 -2.03 19.90 -9.13
C PRO A 267 -3.55 19.64 -9.18
N PRO A 268 -4.35 20.55 -9.77
CA PRO A 268 -5.77 20.31 -10.00
C PRO A 268 -6.03 19.00 -10.76
N GLN A 269 -7.15 18.33 -10.48
CA GLN A 269 -7.52 17.07 -11.11
C GLN A 269 -8.85 17.17 -11.88
N LEU A 270 -8.98 16.40 -12.96
CA LEU A 270 -10.20 16.29 -13.76
C LEU A 270 -11.02 15.12 -13.24
N ILE A 271 -11.99 15.39 -12.36
CA ILE A 271 -12.83 14.38 -11.70
C ILE A 271 -13.98 13.86 -12.58
N GLN A 272 -14.39 14.62 -13.60
CA GLN A 272 -15.41 14.19 -14.55
C GLN A 272 -15.12 14.80 -15.93
N GLY A 273 -15.04 13.96 -16.97
CA GLY A 273 -14.88 14.41 -18.35
C GLY A 273 -16.03 15.32 -18.83
N LEU A 274 -15.71 16.39 -19.55
CA LEU A 274 -16.70 17.26 -20.17
C LEU A 274 -17.24 16.61 -21.44
N GLN A 275 -18.56 16.69 -21.61
CA GLN A 275 -19.27 16.11 -22.75
C GLN A 275 -19.59 17.19 -23.80
N ASP A 276 -19.61 16.79 -25.07
CA ASP A 276 -19.96 17.68 -26.19
C ASP A 276 -21.36 18.31 -26.03
N ARG A 277 -21.55 19.49 -26.61
CA ARG A 277 -22.78 20.30 -26.44
C ARG A 277 -23.35 20.79 -27.76
N VAL A 278 -24.67 20.69 -27.90
CA VAL A 278 -25.45 21.35 -28.95
C VAL A 278 -26.15 22.57 -28.34
N ILE A 279 -26.05 23.73 -28.98
CA ILE A 279 -26.60 25.01 -28.48
C ILE A 279 -27.24 25.88 -29.56
N ASN A 280 -28.10 26.80 -29.12
CA ASN A 280 -28.80 27.71 -30.02
C ASN A 280 -28.01 28.99 -30.34
N VAL A 281 -28.04 29.38 -31.61
CA VAL A 281 -27.70 30.75 -32.04
C VAL A 281 -28.50 31.79 -31.26
N ASN A 282 -27.88 32.92 -30.91
CA ASN A 282 -28.47 34.08 -30.24
C ASN A 282 -29.01 33.85 -28.80
N ASN A 283 -28.82 32.68 -28.19
CA ASN A 283 -29.24 32.41 -26.80
C ASN A 283 -28.07 32.50 -25.78
N ASP A 284 -28.37 32.81 -24.51
CA ASP A 284 -27.45 32.85 -23.36
C ASP A 284 -27.38 31.49 -22.65
N VAL A 285 -26.73 30.51 -23.26
CA VAL A 285 -26.72 29.12 -22.76
C VAL A 285 -25.65 28.95 -21.67
N LYS A 286 -25.99 28.33 -20.52
CA LYS A 286 -24.99 27.72 -19.60
C LYS A 286 -24.53 26.41 -20.22
N LEU A 287 -23.23 26.27 -20.48
CA LEU A 287 -22.65 25.07 -21.08
C LEU A 287 -22.23 24.05 -20.01
N PHE A 288 -21.49 24.52 -19.01
CA PHE A 288 -20.82 23.73 -17.98
C PHE A 288 -20.75 24.51 -16.66
N ASP A 289 -20.64 23.81 -15.53
CA ASP A 289 -20.09 24.34 -14.27
C ASP A 289 -18.72 23.67 -14.09
N LEU A 290 -17.62 24.39 -14.24
CA LEU A 290 -16.30 23.73 -14.27
C LEU A 290 -15.90 23.12 -12.91
N ARG A 291 -16.59 23.48 -11.81
CA ARG A 291 -16.43 22.88 -10.48
C ARG A 291 -17.15 21.53 -10.31
N GLU A 292 -18.00 21.14 -11.25
CA GLU A 292 -18.55 19.77 -11.33
C GLU A 292 -17.55 18.82 -12.03
N HIS A 293 -16.56 19.38 -12.74
CA HIS A 293 -15.61 18.65 -13.59
C HIS A 293 -14.17 18.66 -13.08
N PHE A 294 -13.76 19.75 -12.43
CA PHE A 294 -12.45 19.91 -11.82
C PHE A 294 -12.58 20.02 -10.30
N ALA A 295 -11.71 19.28 -9.60
CA ALA A 295 -11.47 19.44 -8.17
C ALA A 295 -9.97 19.68 -7.93
N ASP A 296 -9.69 20.22 -6.77
CA ASP A 296 -8.34 20.43 -6.27
C ASP A 296 -8.18 19.53 -5.03
N PRO A 297 -7.16 18.65 -4.95
CA PRO A 297 -7.03 17.71 -3.83
C PRO A 297 -6.92 18.40 -2.47
N ASP A 298 -6.25 19.55 -2.43
CA ASP A 298 -6.10 20.40 -1.24
C ASP A 298 -7.33 21.29 -0.98
N GLY A 299 -8.33 21.24 -1.86
CA GLY A 299 -9.54 22.07 -1.82
C GLY A 299 -9.31 23.54 -2.21
N GLN A 300 -8.25 23.87 -2.94
CA GLN A 300 -7.89 25.25 -3.25
C GLN A 300 -8.80 25.93 -4.29
N PRO A 301 -8.90 27.29 -4.27
CA PRO A 301 -9.76 28.04 -5.18
C PRO A 301 -9.21 28.06 -6.61
N LEU A 302 -9.79 27.24 -7.48
CA LEU A 302 -9.41 27.11 -8.88
C LEU A 302 -9.78 28.34 -9.73
N VAL A 303 -8.84 28.77 -10.57
CA VAL A 303 -9.04 29.75 -11.64
C VAL A 303 -9.21 29.02 -12.97
N PHE A 304 -10.28 29.35 -13.68
CA PHE A 304 -10.65 28.67 -14.93
C PHE A 304 -10.36 29.52 -16.17
N SER A 305 -9.93 28.86 -17.24
CA SER A 305 -9.69 29.45 -18.56
C SER A 305 -10.15 28.50 -19.67
N ALA A 306 -10.31 29.02 -20.89
CA ALA A 306 -10.68 28.23 -22.06
C ALA A 306 -9.84 28.66 -23.26
N THR A 307 -9.33 27.67 -24.00
CA THR A 307 -8.46 27.86 -25.17
C THR A 307 -9.18 27.34 -26.41
N PRO A 308 -9.59 28.22 -27.34
CA PRO A 308 -10.09 27.79 -28.64
C PRO A 308 -9.02 27.02 -29.41
N LEU A 309 -9.40 25.89 -30.02
CA LEU A 309 -8.51 25.07 -30.83
C LEU A 309 -8.88 25.15 -32.31
N PRO A 310 -7.91 24.97 -33.24
CA PRO A 310 -8.23 24.60 -34.61
C PRO A 310 -8.98 23.26 -34.65
N PRO A 311 -9.72 22.94 -35.72
CA PRO A 311 -10.33 21.62 -35.89
C PRO A 311 -9.29 20.50 -35.72
N PRO A 312 -9.58 19.45 -34.93
CA PRO A 312 -8.64 18.38 -34.68
C PRO A 312 -8.31 17.62 -35.98
N ASN A 313 -7.02 17.55 -36.29
CA ASN A 313 -6.42 16.72 -37.33
C ASN A 313 -6.95 16.91 -38.77
N THR A 314 -6.82 18.13 -39.34
CA THR A 314 -7.35 18.43 -40.69
C THR A 314 -6.37 19.06 -41.68
N THR A 315 -6.01 18.28 -42.70
CA THR A 315 -5.85 18.78 -44.10
C THR A 315 -7.20 18.94 -44.82
N LEU A 316 -8.29 18.47 -44.20
CA LEU A 316 -9.68 18.60 -44.63
C LEU A 316 -10.33 19.87 -44.04
N THR A 317 -10.45 20.95 -44.83
CA THR A 317 -11.21 22.13 -44.41
C THR A 317 -12.68 21.78 -44.14
N VAL A 318 -13.04 21.58 -42.87
CA VAL A 318 -14.43 21.47 -42.40
C VAL A 318 -15.10 22.83 -42.66
N PRO A 319 -16.09 22.93 -43.57
CA PRO A 319 -16.50 24.23 -44.14
C PRO A 319 -17.31 25.15 -43.19
N TYR A 320 -17.46 24.79 -41.91
CA TYR A 320 -18.34 25.45 -40.95
C TYR A 320 -17.72 25.58 -39.54
N THR A 321 -16.44 25.91 -39.41
CA THR A 321 -15.85 26.26 -38.09
C THR A 321 -16.20 27.70 -37.70
N VAL A 322 -16.83 27.92 -36.54
CA VAL A 322 -17.24 29.25 -36.03
C VAL A 322 -16.51 29.61 -34.74
N ASN A 323 -16.16 30.89 -34.58
CA ASN A 323 -15.50 31.39 -33.36
C ASN A 323 -16.53 31.80 -32.29
N VAL A 324 -16.75 30.95 -31.28
CA VAL A 324 -17.68 31.24 -30.18
C VAL A 324 -16.96 31.96 -29.04
N THR A 325 -17.39 33.19 -28.72
CA THR A 325 -16.90 33.89 -27.52
C THR A 325 -17.50 33.28 -26.26
N LEU A 326 -16.69 32.50 -25.53
CA LEU A 326 -17.03 32.02 -24.20
C LEU A 326 -16.86 33.12 -23.13
N ARG A 327 -17.66 33.04 -22.08
CA ARG A 327 -17.53 33.81 -20.84
C ARG A 327 -17.55 32.84 -19.67
N ILE A 328 -16.49 32.81 -18.89
CA ILE A 328 -16.41 32.05 -17.65
C ILE A 328 -16.60 33.03 -16.50
N THR A 329 -17.47 32.72 -15.54
CA THR A 329 -17.62 33.52 -14.31
C THR A 329 -16.60 33.09 -13.25
N PRO A 330 -16.34 33.89 -12.19
CA PRO A 330 -15.47 33.47 -11.08
C PRO A 330 -15.91 32.16 -10.42
N GLU A 331 -17.21 31.85 -10.49
CA GLU A 331 -17.81 30.60 -10.00
C GLU A 331 -17.68 29.44 -11.01
N GLY A 332 -16.81 29.53 -12.01
CA GLY A 332 -16.57 28.47 -13.00
C GLY A 332 -17.72 28.22 -14.00
N ILE A 333 -18.75 29.07 -14.03
CA ILE A 333 -19.90 28.88 -14.92
C ILE A 333 -19.53 29.34 -16.33
N VAL A 334 -19.54 28.42 -17.30
CA VAL A 334 -19.28 28.73 -18.72
C VAL A 334 -20.58 29.12 -19.41
N ARG A 335 -20.59 30.29 -20.05
CA ARG A 335 -21.67 30.77 -20.91
C ARG A 335 -21.18 31.10 -22.31
N ALA A 336 -22.03 30.85 -23.31
CA ALA A 336 -21.81 31.26 -24.70
C ALA A 336 -22.96 32.14 -25.21
N ARG A 337 -22.63 33.01 -26.16
CA ARG A 337 -23.59 33.75 -27.01
C ARG A 337 -23.17 33.62 -28.48
N PRO A 338 -23.35 32.46 -29.11
CA PRO A 338 -22.96 32.26 -30.51
C PRO A 338 -23.88 33.07 -31.44
N ARG A 339 -23.34 33.53 -32.57
CA ARG A 339 -24.05 34.38 -33.55
C ARG A 339 -24.24 33.72 -34.92
N GLU A 340 -23.52 32.64 -35.16
CA GLU A 340 -23.40 31.94 -36.44
C GLU A 340 -23.50 30.43 -36.16
N GLU A 341 -23.98 29.66 -37.14
CA GLU A 341 -24.11 28.20 -37.04
C GLU A 341 -22.82 27.50 -37.49
N GLY A 342 -22.46 26.41 -36.82
CA GLY A 342 -21.22 25.69 -37.10
C GLY A 342 -20.65 24.98 -35.87
N VAL A 343 -19.40 24.53 -36.00
CA VAL A 343 -18.67 23.77 -34.98
C VAL A 343 -17.55 24.62 -34.36
N PHE A 344 -17.38 24.52 -33.05
CA PHE A 344 -16.33 25.18 -32.29
C PHE A 344 -15.62 24.17 -31.36
N PHE A 345 -14.30 24.16 -31.39
CA PHE A 345 -13.46 23.25 -30.59
C PHE A 345 -12.74 24.04 -29.49
N VAL A 346 -12.76 23.51 -28.26
CA VAL A 346 -12.21 24.21 -27.09
C VAL A 346 -11.70 23.23 -26.05
N THR A 347 -10.58 23.57 -25.40
CA THR A 347 -10.15 22.94 -24.14
C THR A 347 -10.36 23.90 -22.98
N PHE A 348 -10.68 23.36 -21.81
CA PHE A 348 -10.78 24.11 -20.57
C PHE A 348 -9.59 23.78 -19.67
N THR A 349 -9.01 24.80 -19.03
CA THR A 349 -7.87 24.63 -18.12
C THR A 349 -8.23 25.21 -16.75
N ALA A 350 -8.19 24.36 -15.73
CA ALA A 350 -8.20 24.76 -14.33
C ALA A 350 -6.76 25.00 -13.84
N LYS A 351 -6.61 25.95 -12.92
CA LYS A 351 -5.32 26.41 -12.39
C LYS A 351 -5.44 26.72 -10.90
N ASP A 352 -4.49 26.26 -10.10
CA ASP A 352 -4.41 26.55 -8.66
C ASP A 352 -3.77 27.94 -8.38
N PRO A 353 -3.75 28.41 -7.11
CA PRO A 353 -3.01 29.61 -6.72
C PRO A 353 -1.47 29.51 -6.93
N PHE A 354 -0.92 28.30 -6.96
CA PHE A 354 0.52 27.99 -7.02
C PHE A 354 1.04 27.80 -8.46
N ASN A 355 0.20 28.05 -9.47
CA ASN A 355 0.48 27.98 -10.90
C ASN A 355 0.62 26.55 -11.49
N LYS A 356 0.18 25.49 -10.80
CA LYS A 356 -0.07 24.17 -11.45
C LYS A 356 -1.41 24.19 -12.20
N THR A 357 -1.57 23.30 -13.18
CA THR A 357 -2.69 23.34 -14.13
C THR A 357 -3.12 21.96 -14.60
N ARG A 358 -4.42 21.78 -14.86
CA ARG A 358 -4.97 20.61 -15.55
C ARG A 358 -5.93 21.06 -16.65
N THR A 359 -5.83 20.40 -17.80
CA THR A 359 -6.59 20.74 -19.02
C THR A 359 -7.46 19.56 -19.44
N THR A 360 -8.64 19.83 -19.99
CA THR A 360 -9.54 18.82 -20.55
C THR A 360 -9.01 18.27 -21.88
N PRO A 361 -9.48 17.09 -22.31
CA PRO A 361 -9.57 16.75 -23.74
C PRO A 361 -10.34 17.83 -24.53
N THR A 362 -10.25 17.79 -25.85
CA THR A 362 -10.97 18.73 -26.73
C THR A 362 -12.48 18.51 -26.63
N VAL A 363 -13.22 19.56 -26.30
CA VAL A 363 -14.69 19.57 -26.26
C VAL A 363 -15.23 20.20 -27.53
N THR A 364 -16.22 19.56 -28.15
CA THR A 364 -16.92 20.03 -29.34
C THR A 364 -18.22 20.74 -28.96
N ILE A 365 -18.41 21.94 -29.50
CA ILE A 365 -19.65 22.72 -29.36
C ILE A 365 -20.25 22.93 -30.75
N LEU A 366 -21.42 22.33 -30.98
CA LEU A 366 -22.22 22.51 -32.19
C LEU A 366 -23.25 23.63 -31.97
N VAL A 367 -23.28 24.60 -32.88
CA VAL A 367 -24.28 25.69 -32.88
C VAL A 367 -25.27 25.49 -34.02
N THR A 368 -26.56 25.46 -33.70
CA THR A 368 -27.71 25.34 -34.61
C THR A 368 -28.80 26.36 -34.23
N LYS A 369 -29.81 26.59 -35.08
CA LYS A 369 -31.00 27.39 -34.70
C LYS A 369 -32.06 26.58 -33.93
N ASN A 370 -32.29 25.32 -34.30
CA ASN A 370 -33.34 24.46 -33.72
C ASN A 370 -32.70 23.19 -33.11
N PRO A 371 -32.77 22.97 -31.78
CA PRO A 371 -32.05 21.87 -31.11
C PRO A 371 -32.94 20.65 -30.82
N HIS A 372 -34.24 20.87 -30.54
CA HIS A 372 -35.23 19.85 -30.21
C HIS A 372 -36.64 20.43 -30.41
N GLU A 373 -37.43 19.81 -31.28
CA GLU A 373 -38.84 19.54 -30.99
C GLU A 373 -39.07 18.03 -31.12
N VAL A 374 -39.58 17.39 -30.07
CA VAL A 374 -40.09 16.02 -30.11
C VAL A 374 -41.47 16.05 -29.47
N THR A 375 -42.49 16.20 -30.32
CA THR A 375 -43.89 16.18 -29.91
C THR A 375 -44.62 15.19 -30.80
N LEU A 376 -45.16 14.12 -30.21
CA LEU A 376 -45.91 13.08 -30.91
C LEU A 376 -47.30 13.61 -31.31
N ASN A 377 -47.33 14.42 -32.38
CA ASN A 377 -48.56 14.95 -32.95
C ASN A 377 -49.29 13.89 -33.77
N LEU A 378 -50.22 13.18 -33.14
CA LEU A 378 -51.32 12.52 -33.84
C LEU A 378 -52.31 13.60 -34.30
N THR A 379 -52.15 14.09 -35.52
CA THR A 379 -53.16 14.95 -36.18
C THR A 379 -54.22 14.10 -36.87
N PRO A 380 -55.53 14.39 -36.69
CA PRO A 380 -56.60 13.64 -37.36
C PRO A 380 -56.58 13.87 -38.88
N LEU A 381 -57.13 12.91 -39.64
CA LEU A 381 -57.08 12.86 -41.09
C LEU A 381 -58.48 12.63 -41.68
N CYS A 382 -59.04 13.66 -42.32
CA CYS A 382 -60.27 13.53 -43.10
C CYS A 382 -60.11 12.49 -44.22
N GLY A 383 -61.09 11.59 -44.36
CA GLY A 383 -61.16 10.64 -45.47
C GLY A 383 -60.35 9.34 -45.35
N ASP A 384 -60.01 8.86 -44.15
CA ASP A 384 -59.48 7.49 -43.95
C ASP A 384 -60.58 6.40 -44.03
N GLY A 385 -61.85 6.79 -43.86
CA GLY A 385 -63.03 5.93 -43.89
C GLY A 385 -63.58 5.52 -42.52
N ILE A 386 -63.11 6.12 -41.42
CA ILE A 386 -63.50 5.81 -40.04
C ILE A 386 -63.96 7.08 -39.32
N CYS A 387 -65.27 7.29 -39.20
CA CYS A 387 -65.79 8.46 -38.50
C CYS A 387 -65.62 8.35 -36.96
N GLU A 388 -64.89 9.28 -36.35
CA GLU A 388 -64.71 9.40 -34.89
C GLU A 388 -65.46 10.62 -34.30
N ASP A 389 -65.90 10.53 -33.04
CA ASP A 389 -66.73 11.55 -32.33
C ASP A 389 -66.08 12.96 -32.20
N VAL A 390 -64.78 13.10 -32.54
CA VAL A 390 -64.05 14.38 -32.54
C VAL A 390 -64.31 15.17 -33.82
N GLU A 391 -64.62 14.51 -34.93
CA GLU A 391 -64.83 15.16 -36.22
C GLU A 391 -66.28 15.64 -36.37
N ARG A 392 -66.47 16.93 -36.67
CA ARG A 392 -67.81 17.55 -36.79
C ARG A 392 -68.44 17.34 -38.17
N CYS A 393 -68.27 16.14 -38.72
CA CYS A 393 -68.72 15.74 -40.04
C CYS A 393 -69.75 14.61 -39.93
N SER A 394 -70.64 14.50 -40.92
CA SER A 394 -71.65 13.43 -40.98
C SER A 394 -71.26 12.43 -42.06
N CYS A 395 -71.43 11.14 -41.79
CA CYS A 395 -70.81 10.01 -42.51
C CYS A 395 -71.18 9.87 -44.02
N GLU A 396 -71.98 10.76 -44.58
CA GLU A 396 -72.37 10.77 -46.01
C GLU A 396 -71.56 11.77 -46.85
N GLU A 397 -70.79 12.68 -46.25
CA GLU A 397 -69.94 13.66 -46.98
C GLU A 397 -68.43 13.30 -46.97
N ASP A 398 -68.03 12.28 -46.20
CA ASP A 398 -66.64 11.89 -45.90
C ASP A 398 -65.91 11.13 -47.03
N CYS A 399 -66.33 11.36 -48.28
CA CYS A 399 -65.88 10.65 -49.48
C CYS A 399 -65.60 11.61 -50.64
N GLY A 400 -64.95 12.74 -50.35
CA GLY A 400 -64.43 13.68 -51.33
C GLY A 400 -63.02 14.15 -50.96
N PRO A 401 -62.17 14.53 -51.93
CA PRO A 401 -60.83 15.03 -51.65
C PRO A 401 -60.91 16.34 -50.85
N CYS A 402 -60.28 16.36 -49.67
CA CYS A 402 -60.29 17.53 -48.78
C CYS A 402 -59.73 18.76 -49.52
N LYS A 403 -60.56 19.81 -49.63
CA LYS A 403 -60.39 20.86 -50.65
C LYS A 403 -59.44 21.96 -50.16
N GLU A 404 -58.22 21.96 -50.69
CA GLU A 404 -57.13 22.84 -50.25
C GLU A 404 -57.47 24.35 -50.25
N PRO A 405 -57.09 25.10 -49.19
CA PRO A 405 -57.12 26.55 -49.20
C PRO A 405 -55.93 27.11 -50.01
N GLN A 406 -56.24 27.69 -51.17
CA GLN A 406 -55.26 28.36 -52.03
C GLN A 406 -54.59 29.53 -51.29
N GLY A 407 -53.31 29.39 -50.92
CA GLY A 407 -52.53 30.46 -50.28
C GLY A 407 -51.44 30.02 -49.29
N ALA A 408 -51.34 28.74 -48.94
CA ALA A 408 -50.25 28.23 -48.11
C ALA A 408 -48.90 28.22 -48.87
N CYS A 409 -47.83 28.59 -48.18
CA CYS A 409 -46.46 28.43 -48.65
C CYS A 409 -46.04 26.97 -48.42
N LEU A 410 -45.61 26.26 -49.47
CA LEU A 410 -45.21 24.86 -49.39
C LEU A 410 -43.68 24.76 -49.24
N ASN A 411 -43.24 24.17 -48.12
CA ASN A 411 -41.82 24.03 -47.78
C ASN A 411 -41.12 23.08 -48.77
N GLN A 412 -39.96 23.48 -49.29
CA GLN A 412 -39.09 22.64 -50.13
C GLN A 412 -37.81 22.31 -49.35
N TRP A 413 -37.87 21.21 -48.60
CA TRP A 413 -36.78 20.78 -47.72
C TRP A 413 -35.60 20.20 -48.50
N VAL A 414 -34.46 20.87 -48.41
CA VAL A 414 -33.15 20.40 -48.87
C VAL A 414 -32.31 20.04 -47.64
N CYS A 415 -31.71 18.86 -47.63
CA CYS A 415 -30.87 18.39 -46.53
C CYS A 415 -29.42 18.20 -46.97
N THR A 416 -28.48 18.39 -46.05
CA THR A 416 -27.11 17.89 -46.20
C THR A 416 -27.08 16.37 -46.21
N GLU A 417 -25.97 15.81 -46.68
CA GLU A 417 -25.57 14.45 -46.32
C GLU A 417 -25.48 14.29 -44.79
N TRP A 418 -25.51 13.04 -44.33
CA TRP A 418 -25.30 12.71 -42.93
C TRP A 418 -23.85 12.97 -42.51
N GLY A 419 -23.66 13.62 -41.36
CA GLY A 419 -22.37 13.76 -40.71
C GLY A 419 -21.86 12.43 -40.15
N PRO A 420 -20.64 12.41 -39.57
CA PRO A 420 -20.08 11.21 -38.96
C PRO A 420 -20.96 10.68 -37.82
N CYS A 421 -20.93 9.37 -37.62
CA CYS A 421 -21.52 8.74 -36.45
C CYS A 421 -20.75 9.15 -35.18
N LEU A 422 -21.46 9.57 -34.14
CA LEU A 422 -20.88 9.90 -32.83
C LEU A 422 -20.88 8.68 -31.90
N PRO A 423 -20.03 8.63 -30.84
CA PRO A 423 -19.99 7.55 -29.86
C PRO A 423 -21.34 7.18 -29.22
N SER A 424 -22.31 8.10 -29.23
CA SER A 424 -23.69 7.88 -28.80
C SER A 424 -24.54 7.01 -29.75
N ASN A 425 -23.97 6.46 -30.83
CA ASN A 425 -24.67 5.73 -31.89
C ASN A 425 -25.72 6.58 -32.64
N VAL A 426 -25.47 7.89 -32.77
CA VAL A 426 -26.31 8.84 -33.50
C VAL A 426 -25.49 9.68 -34.46
N GLN A 427 -26.03 9.91 -35.68
CA GLN A 427 -25.50 10.82 -36.69
C GLN A 427 -26.55 11.88 -37.04
N PHE A 428 -26.10 13.05 -37.51
CA PHE A 428 -26.94 14.24 -37.70
C PHE A 428 -26.81 14.83 -39.11
N ARG A 429 -27.83 15.55 -39.57
CA ARG A 429 -27.81 16.35 -40.81
C ARG A 429 -28.61 17.64 -40.66
N VAL A 430 -28.28 18.64 -41.48
CA VAL A 430 -29.01 19.92 -41.50
C VAL A 430 -29.99 19.93 -42.65
N CYS A 431 -31.27 20.20 -42.36
CA CYS A 431 -32.31 20.40 -43.37
C CYS A 431 -32.83 21.84 -43.32
N TYR A 432 -32.86 22.52 -44.46
CA TYR A 432 -33.34 23.89 -44.64
C TYR A 432 -34.44 23.94 -45.71
N ASP A 433 -35.33 24.93 -45.61
CA ASP A 433 -36.39 25.17 -46.58
C ASP A 433 -35.91 26.18 -47.63
N GLU A 434 -35.90 25.78 -48.90
CA GLU A 434 -35.50 26.62 -50.03
C GLU A 434 -36.54 27.72 -50.36
N ASN A 435 -37.77 27.58 -49.87
CA ASN A 435 -38.87 28.53 -50.11
C ASN A 435 -39.07 29.55 -48.97
N GLU A 436 -38.27 29.51 -47.90
CA GLU A 436 -38.34 30.40 -46.72
C GLU A 436 -39.75 30.53 -46.08
N CYS A 437 -40.57 29.48 -46.15
CA CYS A 437 -41.95 29.44 -45.69
C CYS A 437 -42.13 29.49 -44.16
N ASN A 438 -41.04 29.52 -43.38
CA ASN A 438 -41.00 29.78 -41.93
C ASN A 438 -41.93 28.89 -41.08
N ASN A 439 -42.06 27.62 -41.43
CA ASN A 439 -42.77 26.61 -40.64
C ASN A 439 -42.13 25.23 -40.83
N ASP A 440 -42.08 24.38 -39.80
CA ASP A 440 -41.39 23.08 -39.85
C ASP A 440 -42.26 21.92 -40.41
N VAL A 441 -43.35 22.20 -41.13
CA VAL A 441 -44.25 21.15 -41.68
C VAL A 441 -43.52 20.27 -42.70
N GLY A 442 -43.61 18.95 -42.53
CA GLY A 442 -42.98 17.98 -43.42
C GLY A 442 -41.45 17.95 -43.39
N LYS A 443 -40.81 18.54 -42.36
CA LYS A 443 -39.35 18.56 -42.23
C LYS A 443 -38.78 17.14 -42.08
N PRO A 444 -37.76 16.74 -42.88
CA PRO A 444 -37.12 15.43 -42.74
C PRO A 444 -36.31 15.32 -41.44
N ASP A 445 -36.21 14.09 -40.90
CA ASP A 445 -35.46 13.81 -39.68
C ASP A 445 -34.01 14.30 -39.75
N GLN A 446 -33.57 15.02 -38.71
CA GLN A 446 -32.25 15.63 -38.61
C GLN A 446 -31.25 14.82 -37.77
N SER A 447 -31.72 13.75 -37.12
CA SER A 447 -30.91 12.77 -36.41
C SER A 447 -31.37 11.36 -36.80
N GLN A 448 -30.44 10.40 -36.85
CA GLN A 448 -30.77 8.98 -36.99
C GLN A 448 -29.76 8.12 -36.26
N ALA A 449 -30.19 6.91 -35.88
CA ALA A 449 -29.28 5.90 -35.33
C ALA A 449 -28.21 5.50 -36.35
N CYS A 450 -27.02 5.20 -35.87
CA CYS A 450 -25.91 4.66 -36.64
C CYS A 450 -25.10 3.71 -35.75
N ASN A 451 -24.43 2.73 -36.35
CA ASN A 451 -23.52 1.88 -35.59
C ASN A 451 -22.16 2.58 -35.50
N TYR A 452 -21.80 3.07 -34.32
CA TYR A 452 -20.50 3.69 -34.08
C TYR A 452 -19.43 2.60 -33.98
N ASN A 453 -18.83 2.28 -35.12
CA ASN A 453 -17.68 1.37 -35.17
C ASN A 453 -16.39 2.16 -34.92
N GLY A 454 -16.11 2.45 -33.65
CA GLY A 454 -14.84 3.02 -33.21
C GLY A 454 -13.65 2.21 -33.76
N THR A 455 -12.60 2.92 -34.15
CA THR A 455 -11.49 2.40 -34.96
C THR A 455 -10.34 1.86 -34.12
N CYS A 456 -10.67 1.20 -32.99
CA CYS A 456 -9.78 0.70 -31.92
C CYS A 456 -8.72 -0.36 -32.32
N MET A 457 -8.40 -0.50 -33.62
CA MET A 457 -7.38 -1.39 -34.21
C MET A 457 -6.93 -0.86 -35.60
N ASP A 458 -6.97 0.46 -35.85
CA ASP A 458 -6.57 1.07 -37.13
C ASP A 458 -5.14 1.65 -37.14
N GLY A 459 -4.51 1.77 -35.97
CA GLY A 459 -3.14 2.24 -35.79
C GLY A 459 -2.98 3.76 -35.79
N VAL A 460 -4.07 4.53 -35.66
CA VAL A 460 -4.07 5.99 -35.69
C VAL A 460 -4.89 6.54 -34.53
N TRP A 461 -4.25 7.16 -33.53
CA TRP A 461 -4.93 7.84 -32.40
C TRP A 461 -6.03 8.81 -32.90
N ASN A 462 -7.30 8.40 -32.76
CA ASN A 462 -8.42 9.12 -33.36
C ASN A 462 -9.75 9.00 -32.58
N GLN A 463 -10.79 9.69 -33.06
CA GLN A 463 -12.22 9.50 -32.72
C GLN A 463 -12.65 9.52 -31.23
N GLY A 464 -11.78 9.92 -30.29
CA GLY A 464 -12.08 10.01 -28.86
C GLY A 464 -11.23 9.09 -27.97
N GLU A 465 -10.30 8.35 -28.56
CA GLU A 465 -9.29 7.54 -27.88
C GLU A 465 -8.32 8.39 -27.02
N GLU A 466 -7.72 7.77 -26.00
CA GLU A 466 -6.74 8.39 -25.10
C GLU A 466 -5.29 8.08 -25.51
N GLY A 467 -5.10 7.08 -26.38
CA GLY A 467 -3.85 6.76 -27.07
C GLY A 467 -4.13 6.17 -28.46
N VAL A 468 -3.14 5.56 -29.11
CA VAL A 468 -3.38 4.84 -30.38
C VAL A 468 -4.19 3.58 -30.07
N ASP A 469 -5.35 3.41 -30.71
CA ASP A 469 -6.23 2.23 -30.59
C ASP A 469 -6.79 1.96 -29.16
N CYS A 470 -6.63 2.89 -28.20
CA CYS A 470 -6.95 2.65 -26.78
C CYS A 470 -7.57 3.84 -26.03
N GLY A 471 -8.31 3.53 -24.96
CA GLY A 471 -8.99 4.49 -24.08
C GLY A 471 -10.27 5.08 -24.68
N GLY A 472 -10.98 5.90 -23.89
CA GLY A 472 -12.20 6.58 -24.34
C GLY A 472 -13.32 5.61 -24.78
N PRO A 473 -13.66 5.49 -26.08
CA PRO A 473 -14.62 4.51 -26.59
C PRO A 473 -14.05 3.09 -26.75
N CYS A 474 -12.75 2.89 -26.56
CA CYS A 474 -12.04 1.62 -26.70
C CYS A 474 -11.67 1.04 -25.31
N GLU A 475 -11.06 -0.15 -25.27
CA GLU A 475 -10.50 -0.71 -24.01
C GLU A 475 -9.45 0.26 -23.43
N PRO A 476 -9.33 0.39 -22.09
CA PRO A 476 -8.40 1.34 -21.46
C PRO A 476 -6.96 1.18 -21.97
N CYS A 477 -6.23 2.30 -22.09
CA CYS A 477 -4.82 2.23 -22.45
C CYS A 477 -3.97 1.52 -21.38
N PRO A 478 -2.90 0.80 -21.77
CA PRO A 478 -1.95 0.19 -20.84
C PRO A 478 -1.37 1.20 -19.83
N SER A 479 -1.38 0.85 -18.55
CA SER A 479 -1.01 1.74 -17.44
C SER A 479 0.14 1.18 -16.59
N CYS A 480 1.33 1.11 -17.20
CA CYS A 480 2.57 0.52 -16.66
C CYS A 480 3.19 1.24 -15.42
N THR A 481 2.39 1.96 -14.62
CA THR A 481 2.78 2.65 -13.37
C THR A 481 1.59 2.87 -12.42
N ASP A 482 0.53 2.07 -12.48
CA ASP A 482 -0.68 2.23 -11.64
C ASP A 482 -0.69 1.34 -10.38
N GLY A 483 0.27 0.41 -10.26
CA GLY A 483 0.46 -0.44 -9.09
C GLY A 483 -0.47 -1.66 -9.02
N VAL A 484 -1.20 -1.97 -10.10
CA VAL A 484 -1.92 -3.24 -10.24
C VAL A 484 -1.45 -4.03 -11.48
N ARG A 485 -2.14 -5.13 -11.78
CA ARG A 485 -1.90 -5.93 -12.99
C ARG A 485 -3.13 -5.89 -13.88
N ASN A 486 -3.07 -5.14 -14.97
CA ASN A 486 -4.19 -4.90 -15.88
C ASN A 486 -3.73 -4.85 -17.36
N GLN A 487 -4.61 -4.38 -18.26
CA GLN A 487 -4.60 -4.31 -19.74
C GLN A 487 -3.71 -5.26 -20.60
N GLY A 488 -3.25 -6.42 -20.11
CA GLY A 488 -2.43 -7.38 -20.84
C GLY A 488 -1.05 -7.68 -20.22
N GLU A 489 -0.75 -7.14 -19.04
CA GLU A 489 0.55 -7.26 -18.36
C GLU A 489 0.92 -8.67 -17.90
N GLU A 490 2.23 -8.93 -17.83
CA GLU A 490 2.81 -10.21 -17.37
C GLU A 490 3.17 -10.20 -15.87
N GLY A 491 3.38 -9.01 -15.30
CA GLY A 491 3.53 -8.75 -13.86
C GLY A 491 2.62 -7.61 -13.40
N VAL A 492 3.01 -6.87 -12.36
CA VAL A 492 2.42 -5.58 -11.98
C VAL A 492 3.27 -4.50 -12.63
N ASP A 493 2.65 -3.53 -13.32
CA ASP A 493 3.34 -2.45 -14.05
C ASP A 493 4.31 -2.92 -15.16
N CYS A 494 4.26 -4.18 -15.61
CA CYS A 494 5.27 -4.75 -16.51
C CYS A 494 4.82 -5.91 -17.42
N GLY A 495 5.55 -6.05 -18.54
CA GLY A 495 5.38 -7.06 -19.58
C GLY A 495 4.16 -6.84 -20.48
N GLY A 496 4.01 -7.69 -21.50
CA GLY A 496 2.91 -7.58 -22.46
C GLY A 496 2.97 -6.29 -23.28
N PRO A 497 2.07 -5.31 -23.07
CA PRO A 497 2.16 -3.98 -23.69
C PRO A 497 3.20 -3.04 -23.03
N CYS A 498 3.68 -3.38 -21.84
CA CYS A 498 4.66 -2.61 -21.07
C CYS A 498 6.10 -3.11 -21.32
N GLU A 499 7.11 -2.39 -20.81
CA GLU A 499 8.50 -2.88 -20.79
C GLU A 499 8.56 -4.27 -20.13
N PRO A 500 9.44 -5.20 -20.59
CA PRO A 500 9.53 -6.55 -20.05
C PRO A 500 9.66 -6.56 -18.53
N CYS A 501 9.02 -7.53 -17.87
CA CYS A 501 9.16 -7.67 -16.43
C CYS A 501 10.61 -7.98 -16.05
N PRO A 502 11.18 -7.26 -15.06
CA PRO A 502 12.44 -7.60 -14.40
C PRO A 502 12.63 -9.10 -14.18
N SER A 503 13.74 -9.66 -14.66
CA SER A 503 14.10 -11.06 -14.38
C SER A 503 15.60 -11.30 -14.36
N CYS A 504 16.01 -12.20 -13.46
CA CYS A 504 17.38 -12.60 -13.12
C CYS A 504 18.18 -13.31 -14.24
N ASP A 505 17.86 -13.04 -15.50
CA ASP A 505 18.42 -13.63 -16.72
C ASP A 505 18.23 -12.68 -17.95
N ASP A 506 17.85 -11.40 -17.75
CA ASP A 506 17.45 -10.49 -18.85
C ASP A 506 18.58 -9.61 -19.44
N GLY A 507 19.75 -9.58 -18.80
CA GLY A 507 20.95 -8.87 -19.23
C GLY A 507 21.02 -7.42 -18.73
N GLN A 508 20.29 -7.08 -17.67
CA GLN A 508 20.20 -5.74 -17.10
C GLN A 508 20.41 -5.78 -15.57
N HIS A 509 20.25 -4.61 -14.93
CA HIS A 509 20.32 -4.46 -13.49
C HIS A 509 19.07 -3.69 -13.07
N ASN A 510 18.01 -4.43 -12.77
CA ASN A 510 16.64 -3.94 -12.57
C ASN A 510 16.01 -4.65 -11.34
N GLY A 511 14.68 -4.71 -11.19
CA GLY A 511 14.01 -5.67 -10.27
C GLY A 511 14.22 -5.58 -8.74
N ASN A 512 15.09 -4.69 -8.23
CA ASN A 512 15.76 -4.77 -6.92
C ASN A 512 16.89 -5.81 -6.83
N GLU A 513 17.44 -6.22 -7.97
CA GLU A 513 18.79 -6.79 -8.07
C GLU A 513 19.85 -5.82 -7.49
N THR A 514 21.05 -6.33 -7.23
CA THR A 514 22.17 -5.53 -6.71
C THR A 514 23.44 -5.62 -7.56
N GLY A 515 23.52 -6.61 -8.46
CA GLY A 515 24.45 -6.70 -9.57
C GLY A 515 23.70 -7.07 -10.85
N LEU A 516 24.41 -7.25 -11.97
CA LEU A 516 23.75 -7.61 -13.25
C LEU A 516 23.11 -9.00 -13.13
N ASP A 517 21.79 -9.10 -13.36
CA ASP A 517 21.00 -10.33 -13.25
C ASP A 517 21.07 -11.05 -11.88
N CYS A 518 21.49 -10.37 -10.79
CA CYS A 518 21.84 -11.04 -9.52
C CYS A 518 21.64 -10.22 -8.23
N GLY A 519 21.54 -10.92 -7.10
CA GLY A 519 21.35 -10.35 -5.76
C GLY A 519 19.91 -9.94 -5.46
N GLY A 520 19.63 -9.47 -4.24
CA GLY A 520 18.27 -9.07 -3.84
C GLY A 520 17.23 -10.22 -3.95
N PRO A 521 16.26 -10.15 -4.88
CA PRO A 521 15.30 -11.24 -5.12
C PRO A 521 15.85 -12.39 -5.99
N CYS A 522 17.01 -12.22 -6.62
CA CYS A 522 17.63 -13.15 -7.57
C CYS A 522 18.65 -14.09 -6.90
N GLU A 523 19.29 -14.99 -7.67
CA GLU A 523 20.40 -15.78 -7.12
C GLU A 523 21.58 -14.88 -6.71
N PRO A 524 22.34 -15.22 -5.66
CA PRO A 524 23.45 -14.38 -5.20
C PRO A 524 24.51 -14.16 -6.28
N CYS A 525 25.03 -12.94 -6.32
CA CYS A 525 26.04 -12.47 -7.24
C CYS A 525 27.41 -13.16 -7.07
N PRO A 526 28.13 -13.45 -8.18
CA PRO A 526 29.49 -13.95 -8.13
C PRO A 526 30.48 -12.85 -7.70
N ALA A 527 31.69 -13.25 -7.32
CA ALA A 527 32.74 -12.32 -6.91
C ALA A 527 33.15 -11.35 -8.03
N GLY A 528 33.15 -10.06 -7.73
CA GLY A 528 33.42 -8.96 -8.66
C GLY A 528 32.19 -8.14 -9.05
N GLU A 529 30.98 -8.68 -8.88
CA GLU A 529 29.72 -7.95 -9.11
C GLU A 529 29.33 -7.05 -7.92
N ALA A 530 28.36 -6.16 -8.15
CA ALA A 530 27.87 -5.24 -7.14
C ALA A 530 26.93 -5.89 -6.10
N CYS A 531 26.84 -5.28 -4.92
CA CYS A 531 26.05 -5.77 -3.78
C CYS A 531 25.68 -4.65 -2.82
N ILE A 532 24.66 -4.86 -1.98
CA ILE A 532 24.25 -3.95 -0.90
C ILE A 532 24.34 -4.63 0.46
N LEU A 533 24.03 -5.92 0.52
CA LEU A 533 24.05 -6.79 1.69
C LEU A 533 25.01 -7.96 1.49
N GLU A 534 25.49 -8.52 2.59
CA GLU A 534 26.30 -9.75 2.62
C GLU A 534 25.63 -10.91 1.87
N GLN A 535 24.34 -11.13 2.10
CA GLN A 535 23.54 -12.18 1.46
C GLN A 535 23.29 -12.00 -0.06
N ASP A 536 23.63 -10.84 -0.63
CA ASP A 536 23.60 -10.66 -2.10
C ASP A 536 24.74 -11.40 -2.79
N CYS A 537 25.76 -11.87 -2.06
CA CYS A 537 26.98 -12.46 -2.61
C CYS A 537 27.08 -13.97 -2.38
N GLN A 538 27.58 -14.73 -3.36
CA GLN A 538 27.85 -16.18 -3.21
C GLN A 538 28.91 -16.51 -2.14
N SER A 539 29.77 -15.55 -1.81
CA SER A 539 30.74 -15.62 -0.71
C SER A 539 30.14 -15.25 0.65
N LEU A 540 28.93 -14.66 0.67
CA LEU A 540 28.38 -13.92 1.80
C LEU A 540 29.27 -12.74 2.28
N VAL A 541 30.14 -12.21 1.40
CA VAL A 541 31.05 -11.09 1.72
C VAL A 541 30.87 -9.95 0.72
N CYS A 542 30.04 -8.97 1.10
CA CYS A 542 29.94 -7.69 0.40
C CYS A 542 30.90 -6.67 1.03
N THR A 543 31.78 -6.03 0.25
CA THR A 543 32.70 -5.01 0.77
C THR A 543 32.90 -3.90 -0.26
N ASN A 544 32.78 -2.63 0.17
CA ASN A 544 32.77 -1.47 -0.73
C ASN A 544 31.76 -1.57 -1.89
N ASN A 545 30.58 -2.16 -1.62
CA ASN A 545 29.52 -2.45 -2.59
C ASN A 545 29.97 -3.38 -3.74
N THR A 546 30.89 -4.30 -3.47
CA THR A 546 31.33 -5.33 -4.42
C THR A 546 31.51 -6.67 -3.72
N CYS A 547 31.00 -7.75 -4.31
CA CYS A 547 31.14 -9.11 -3.80
C CYS A 547 32.60 -9.54 -3.85
N GLN A 548 33.18 -9.84 -2.69
CA GLN A 548 34.55 -10.33 -2.59
C GLN A 548 34.59 -11.84 -2.86
N PRO A 549 35.70 -12.38 -3.40
CA PRO A 549 35.90 -13.83 -3.43
C PRO A 549 36.01 -14.39 -2.01
N PRO A 550 35.57 -15.64 -1.78
CA PRO A 550 35.71 -16.30 -0.48
C PRO A 550 37.18 -16.47 -0.07
N THR A 551 37.51 -16.22 1.19
CA THR A 551 38.87 -16.34 1.75
C THR A 551 38.88 -16.86 3.19
N CYS A 552 39.90 -17.64 3.53
CA CYS A 552 40.16 -18.26 4.85
C CYS A 552 40.47 -17.27 6.00
N THR A 553 39.99 -16.03 5.92
CA THR A 553 40.19 -14.94 6.89
C THR A 553 39.07 -13.88 6.81
N ASP A 554 37.96 -14.15 6.12
CA ASP A 554 36.85 -13.18 5.98
C ASP A 554 35.79 -13.30 7.09
N ASN A 555 35.91 -14.29 7.98
CA ASN A 555 35.05 -14.56 9.13
C ASN A 555 33.65 -15.11 8.77
N VAL A 556 33.46 -15.61 7.54
CA VAL A 556 32.19 -16.20 7.09
C VAL A 556 32.42 -17.58 6.48
N GLN A 557 31.78 -18.62 7.03
CA GLN A 557 31.91 -19.97 6.47
C GLN A 557 31.34 -20.04 5.05
N ASN A 558 32.22 -20.04 4.04
CA ASN A 558 31.83 -19.89 2.64
C ASN A 558 32.63 -20.83 1.72
N GLY A 559 32.41 -20.72 0.40
CA GLY A 559 33.23 -21.38 -0.63
C GLY A 559 33.31 -22.92 -0.56
N ARG A 560 34.29 -23.44 0.18
CA ARG A 560 34.53 -24.88 0.42
C ARG A 560 35.01 -25.18 1.86
N GLU A 561 34.75 -24.27 2.78
CA GLU A 561 35.17 -24.37 4.18
C GLU A 561 34.31 -25.37 4.97
N GLU A 562 34.93 -26.08 5.91
CA GLU A 562 34.27 -27.07 6.77
C GLU A 562 33.81 -26.44 8.10
N GLY A 563 34.37 -25.28 8.45
CA GLY A 563 33.93 -24.34 9.50
C GLY A 563 34.37 -22.92 9.14
N VAL A 564 33.99 -21.89 9.90
CA VAL A 564 34.35 -20.49 9.60
C VAL A 564 35.87 -20.32 9.47
N ASP A 565 36.34 -19.77 8.33
CA ASP A 565 37.75 -19.55 7.98
C ASP A 565 38.61 -20.83 7.93
N CYS A 566 38.02 -22.03 7.90
CA CYS A 566 38.76 -23.28 8.12
C CYS A 566 38.29 -24.53 7.34
N GLY A 567 39.21 -25.47 7.16
CA GLY A 567 38.99 -26.75 6.48
C GLY A 567 38.95 -26.64 4.95
N GLY A 568 38.80 -27.77 4.26
CA GLY A 568 38.75 -27.83 2.81
C GLY A 568 40.01 -27.25 2.12
N PRO A 569 39.95 -26.06 1.47
CA PRO A 569 41.12 -25.39 0.88
C PRO A 569 41.94 -24.56 1.89
N CYS A 570 41.43 -24.35 3.10
CA CYS A 570 42.02 -23.54 4.16
C CYS A 570 42.86 -24.38 5.14
N GLU A 571 43.44 -23.74 6.16
CA GLU A 571 44.07 -24.47 7.26
C GLU A 571 43.01 -25.37 7.97
N PRO A 572 43.38 -26.56 8.47
CA PRO A 572 42.42 -27.46 9.12
C PRO A 572 41.64 -26.79 10.26
N CYS A 573 40.34 -27.08 10.36
CA CYS A 573 39.54 -26.61 11.48
C CYS A 573 40.08 -27.18 12.81
N PRO A 574 40.18 -26.36 13.88
CA PRO A 574 40.71 -26.81 15.16
C PRO A 574 39.86 -27.96 15.71
N SER A 575 40.47 -29.15 15.78
CA SER A 575 39.84 -30.40 16.18
C SER A 575 40.61 -30.99 17.36
N CYS A 576 39.94 -31.19 18.49
CA CYS A 576 40.52 -31.74 19.73
C CYS A 576 40.89 -33.25 19.65
N THR A 577 41.11 -33.76 18.43
CA THR A 577 41.25 -35.17 18.03
C THR A 577 41.99 -35.33 16.68
N ASP A 578 42.80 -34.36 16.24
CA ASP A 578 43.54 -34.44 14.96
C ASP A 578 45.02 -34.83 15.08
N GLY A 579 45.58 -34.83 16.30
CA GLY A 579 46.97 -35.16 16.59
C GLY A 579 48.00 -34.06 16.25
N VAL A 580 47.57 -32.80 16.07
CA VAL A 580 48.44 -31.69 15.63
C VAL A 580 48.18 -30.39 16.41
N ARG A 581 48.89 -30.22 17.54
CA ARG A 581 48.84 -29.01 18.38
C ARG A 581 48.93 -27.71 17.58
N ASN A 582 47.84 -26.96 17.51
CA ASN A 582 47.75 -25.67 16.83
C ASN A 582 46.99 -24.64 17.69
N GLN A 583 46.72 -23.46 17.12
CA GLN A 583 45.86 -22.35 17.60
C GLN A 583 45.75 -22.04 19.12
N GLY A 584 46.78 -22.32 19.91
CA GLY A 584 46.85 -21.99 21.35
C GLY A 584 46.58 -23.15 22.31
N GLU A 585 46.42 -24.38 21.81
CA GLU A 585 46.20 -25.58 22.64
C GLU A 585 47.34 -25.84 23.64
N GLU A 586 47.00 -26.41 24.81
CA GLU A 586 48.00 -26.76 25.84
C GLU A 586 48.69 -28.12 25.62
N GLY A 587 48.23 -28.94 24.67
CA GLY A 587 48.78 -30.26 24.32
C GLY A 587 48.73 -30.55 22.82
N VAL A 588 49.30 -31.69 22.42
CA VAL A 588 48.85 -32.49 21.26
C VAL A 588 47.96 -33.59 21.87
N ASP A 589 46.89 -34.04 21.20
CA ASP A 589 46.13 -35.23 21.64
C ASP A 589 46.88 -36.57 21.49
#